data_AF-A0A7J8FEN8-F1
#
_entry.id   AF-A0A7J8FEN8-F1
#
_cell.length_a   1.000
_cell.length_b   1.000
_cell.length_c   1.000
_cell.angle_alpha   90.00
_cell.angle_beta   90.00
_cell.angle_gamma   90.00
#
_symmetry.space_group_name_H-M   'P 1'
#
loop_
_entity.id
_entity.type
_entity.pdbx_description
1 polymer ?
#
loop_
_entity_poly.entity_id
_entity_poly.type
_entity_poly.pdbx_seq_one_letter_code
_entity_poly.pdbx_strand_id
1 'polypeptide(L)'
;MQDLAQMFGGPLALTSANLSSQASSLNVKEFQDLWPQLSLVVDGGPIGDGQSPECRLGSTVVDLSVPGKFGIIRPGCALENTTAVLQQKYGLLPSHGSCF
;
A
#
# COMPACT_ATOMS: atom_id res chain seq x y z
N MET A 1 -13.83 -2.37 -1.48
CA MET A 1 -13.22 -1.61 -0.36
C MET A 1 -13.90 -0.27 -0.10
N GLN A 2 -14.18 0.54 -1.11
CA GLN A 2 -14.89 1.82 -0.92
C GLN A 2 -16.26 1.64 -0.26
N ASP A 3 -17.07 0.68 -0.75
CA ASP A 3 -18.39 0.39 -0.17
C ASP A 3 -18.30 -0.03 1.30
N LEU A 4 -17.31 -0.85 1.66
CA LEU A 4 -17.09 -1.27 3.05
C LEU A 4 -16.78 -0.09 3.97
N ALA A 5 -15.93 0.85 3.52
CA ALA A 5 -15.63 2.06 4.28
C ALA A 5 -16.86 2.98 4.43
N GLN A 6 -17.66 3.12 3.38
CA GLN A 6 -18.90 3.90 3.41
C GLN A 6 -19.91 3.30 4.40
N MET A 7 -20.07 1.97 4.38
CA MET A 7 -20.95 1.25 5.31
C MET A 7 -20.49 1.36 6.77
N PHE A 8 -19.18 1.40 7.02
CA PHE A 8 -18.63 1.60 8.36
C PHE A 8 -18.90 3.01 8.90
N GLY A 9 -19.15 4.00 8.03
CA GLY A 9 -19.44 5.38 8.43
C GLY A 9 -18.21 6.16 8.95
N GLY A 10 -17.00 5.65 8.71
CA GLY A 10 -15.76 6.24 9.20
C GLY A 10 -14.51 5.68 8.51
N PRO A 11 -13.31 6.19 8.87
CA PRO A 11 -12.06 5.70 8.32
C PRO A 11 -11.79 4.27 8.77
N LEU A 12 -11.26 3.44 7.86
CA LEU A 12 -10.78 2.09 8.15
C LEU A 12 -9.25 2.10 8.18
N ALA A 13 -8.67 1.78 9.34
CA ALA A 13 -7.24 1.54 9.45
C ALA A 13 -6.94 0.12 8.96
N LEU A 14 -6.11 0.00 7.92
CA LEU A 14 -5.81 -1.27 7.28
C LEU A 14 -4.30 -1.41 7.07
N THR A 15 -3.80 -2.60 7.38
CA THR A 15 -2.47 -3.08 6.96
C THR A 15 -2.66 -4.22 5.96
N SER A 16 -1.56 -4.74 5.43
CA SER A 16 -1.62 -6.01 4.69
C SER A 16 -2.13 -7.12 5.63
N ALA A 17 -3.02 -7.97 5.11
CA ALA A 17 -3.63 -9.05 5.87
C ALA A 17 -2.71 -10.27 5.87
N ASN A 18 -1.72 -10.27 6.76
CA ASN A 18 -0.75 -11.36 6.91
C ASN A 18 -0.16 -11.32 8.33
N LEU A 19 0.49 -12.42 8.74
CA LEU A 19 1.32 -12.40 9.93
C LEU A 19 2.51 -11.46 9.71
N SER A 20 2.94 -10.76 10.76
CA SER A 20 4.09 -9.87 10.72
C SER A 20 5.32 -10.56 10.10
N SER A 21 6.05 -9.84 9.27
CA SER A 21 7.23 -10.31 8.52
C SER A 21 6.95 -11.34 7.41
N GLN A 22 5.71 -11.75 7.19
CA GLN A 22 5.34 -12.53 6.01
C GLN A 22 5.07 -11.62 4.79
N ALA A 23 5.05 -12.24 3.61
CA ALA A 23 4.68 -11.55 2.38
C ALA A 23 3.23 -11.06 2.43
N SER A 24 2.95 -9.93 1.77
CA SER A 24 1.58 -9.42 1.60
C SER A 24 0.71 -10.45 0.89
N SER A 25 -0.51 -10.64 1.38
CA SER A 25 -1.46 -11.58 0.79
C SER A 25 -2.15 -11.04 -0.45
N LEU A 26 -2.26 -11.87 -1.50
CA LEU A 26 -2.95 -11.54 -2.76
C LEU A 26 -4.33 -12.19 -2.89
N ASN A 27 -4.64 -13.17 -2.06
CA ASN A 27 -5.97 -13.80 -1.98
C ASN A 27 -6.25 -14.23 -0.54
N VAL A 28 -7.52 -14.47 -0.23
CA VAL A 28 -7.96 -14.73 1.15
C VAL A 28 -7.34 -15.97 1.79
N LYS A 29 -6.95 -16.97 0.97
CA LYS A 29 -6.40 -18.24 1.47
C LYS A 29 -4.97 -18.09 1.97
N GLU A 30 -4.23 -17.08 1.51
CA GLU A 30 -2.85 -16.84 1.94
C GLU A 30 -2.72 -16.41 3.41
N PHE A 31 -3.82 -15.99 4.06
CA PHE A 31 -3.87 -15.68 5.49
C PHE A 31 -4.90 -16.51 6.25
N GLN A 32 -5.26 -17.69 5.74
CA GLN A 32 -6.30 -18.54 6.34
C GLN A 32 -6.03 -18.93 7.79
N ASP A 33 -4.76 -19.01 8.19
CA ASP A 33 -4.34 -19.31 9.56
C ASP A 33 -4.78 -18.23 10.56
N LEU A 34 -5.07 -17.01 10.08
CA LEU A 34 -5.61 -15.93 10.89
C LEU A 34 -7.13 -16.02 11.06
N TRP A 35 -7.86 -16.72 10.18
CA TRP A 35 -9.33 -16.72 10.18
C TRP A 35 -9.98 -17.06 11.53
N PRO A 36 -9.45 -18.00 12.35
CA PRO A 36 -10.01 -18.24 13.69
C PRO A 36 -9.95 -17.04 14.65
N GLN A 37 -9.12 -16.04 14.36
CA GLN A 37 -8.89 -14.84 15.16
C GLN A 37 -9.58 -13.59 14.58
N LEU A 38 -10.22 -13.71 13.41
CA LEU A 38 -10.84 -12.59 12.70
C LEU A 38 -12.36 -12.65 12.82
N SER A 39 -13.00 -11.49 13.04
CA SER A 39 -14.46 -11.40 13.08
C SER A 39 -15.12 -11.47 11.70
N LEU A 40 -14.39 -11.13 10.63
CA LEU A 40 -14.89 -11.11 9.26
C LEU A 40 -13.74 -11.31 8.26
N VAL A 41 -13.98 -12.12 7.24
CA VAL A 41 -13.16 -12.22 6.03
C VAL A 41 -14.04 -11.90 4.84
N VAL A 42 -13.61 -10.95 4.00
CA VAL A 42 -14.33 -10.55 2.78
C VAL A 42 -13.55 -11.04 1.58
N ASP A 43 -14.07 -12.06 0.88
CA ASP A 43 -13.47 -12.56 -0.35
C ASP A 43 -13.95 -11.74 -1.55
N GLY A 44 -13.09 -10.82 -2.02
CA GLY A 44 -13.30 -10.01 -3.22
C GLY A 44 -12.61 -10.57 -4.47
N GLY A 45 -12.08 -11.79 -4.41
CA GLY A 45 -11.21 -12.36 -5.45
C GLY A 45 -9.73 -11.97 -5.29
N PRO A 46 -8.86 -12.48 -6.19
CA PRO A 46 -7.42 -12.22 -6.14
C PRO A 46 -7.07 -10.79 -6.56
N ILE A 47 -5.99 -10.26 -5.97
CA ILE A 47 -5.42 -8.95 -6.29
C ILE A 47 -4.26 -9.14 -7.27
N GLY A 48 -4.38 -8.52 -8.45
CA GLY A 48 -3.32 -8.54 -9.47
C GLY A 48 -3.04 -9.94 -10.03
N ASP A 49 -1.87 -10.11 -10.63
CA ASP A 49 -1.37 -11.41 -11.06
C ASP A 49 -0.59 -12.06 -9.91
N GLY A 50 -1.10 -13.19 -9.40
CA GLY A 50 -0.49 -13.93 -8.30
C GLY A 50 0.93 -14.43 -8.57
N GLN A 51 1.37 -14.45 -9.83
CA GLN A 51 2.73 -14.83 -10.23
C GLN A 51 3.71 -13.65 -10.29
N SER A 52 3.21 -12.41 -10.27
CA SER A 52 4.03 -11.19 -10.31
C SER A 52 4.46 -10.80 -8.89
N PRO A 53 5.76 -10.80 -8.57
CA PRO A 53 6.27 -10.32 -7.28
C PRO A 53 5.88 -8.86 -7.00
N GLU A 54 5.73 -8.05 -8.06
CA GLU A 54 5.36 -6.64 -7.99
C GLU A 54 3.95 -6.45 -7.40
N CYS A 55 3.04 -7.41 -7.61
CA CYS A 55 1.69 -7.37 -7.03
C CYS A 55 1.71 -7.46 -5.50
N ARG A 56 2.78 -8.00 -4.90
CA ARG A 56 2.95 -8.08 -3.44
C ARG A 56 3.54 -6.81 -2.83
N LEU A 57 4.01 -5.88 -3.65
CA LEU A 57 4.50 -4.59 -3.18
C LEU A 57 3.35 -3.80 -2.57
N GLY A 58 3.58 -3.29 -1.37
CA GLY A 58 2.66 -2.34 -0.76
C GLY A 58 2.63 -1.01 -1.51
N SER A 59 1.73 -0.12 -1.10
CA SER A 59 1.68 1.24 -1.63
C SER A 59 3.00 1.98 -1.40
N THR A 60 3.40 2.78 -2.38
CA THR A 60 4.45 3.80 -2.20
C THR A 60 3.99 4.81 -1.16
N VAL A 61 4.84 5.08 -0.16
CA VAL A 61 4.56 6.06 0.89
C VAL A 61 5.51 7.24 0.72
N VAL A 62 4.92 8.43 0.61
CA VAL A 62 5.65 9.68 0.38
C VAL A 62 5.41 10.63 1.54
N ASP A 63 6.48 11.17 2.10
CA ASP A 63 6.47 12.32 2.99
C ASP A 63 6.32 13.60 2.17
N LEU A 64 5.26 14.37 2.45
CA LEU A 64 5.00 15.70 1.88
C LEU A 64 4.90 16.76 2.98
N SER A 65 5.43 16.48 4.17
CA SER A 65 5.33 17.37 5.34
C SER A 65 6.11 18.68 5.18
N VAL A 66 7.13 18.71 4.32
CA VAL A 66 7.94 19.90 4.05
C VAL A 66 7.49 20.56 2.73
N PRO A 67 7.02 21.82 2.73
CA PRO A 67 6.61 22.51 1.52
C PRO A 67 7.69 22.53 0.44
N GLY A 68 7.29 22.26 -0.80
CA GLY A 68 8.20 22.24 -1.96
C GLY A 68 9.11 21.02 -2.04
N LYS A 69 9.01 20.06 -1.11
CA LYS A 69 9.82 18.85 -1.08
C LYS A 69 8.98 17.59 -0.97
N PHE A 70 9.59 16.46 -1.30
CA PHE A 70 9.04 15.14 -1.01
C PHE A 70 10.13 14.17 -0.54
N GLY A 71 9.77 13.17 0.25
CA GLY A 71 10.66 12.07 0.65
C GLY A 71 9.98 10.73 0.44
N ILE A 72 10.66 9.75 -0.15
CA ILE A 72 10.12 8.39 -0.22
C ILE A 72 10.36 7.69 1.12
N ILE A 73 9.30 7.51 1.91
CA ILE A 73 9.37 6.77 3.18
C ILE A 73 9.43 5.27 2.90
N ARG A 74 8.66 4.80 1.91
CA ARG A 74 8.63 3.40 1.51
C ARG A 74 8.45 3.28 0.00
N PRO A 75 9.38 2.64 -0.73
CA PRO A 75 9.16 2.30 -2.12
C PRO A 75 8.06 1.23 -2.23
N GLY A 76 7.25 1.33 -3.27
CA GLY A 76 6.11 0.44 -3.48
C GLY A 76 5.69 0.38 -4.94
N CYS A 77 4.52 -0.19 -5.18
CA CYS A 77 4.01 -0.48 -6.53
C CYS A 77 3.89 0.75 -7.46
N ALA A 78 3.92 1.97 -6.92
CA ALA A 78 3.75 3.20 -7.68
C ALA A 78 4.99 4.11 -7.63
N LEU A 79 6.16 3.60 -7.23
CA LEU A 79 7.36 4.42 -6.95
C LEU A 79 7.72 5.34 -8.12
N GLU A 80 7.92 4.77 -9.31
CA GLU A 80 8.40 5.49 -10.48
C GLU A 80 7.39 6.55 -10.93
N ASN A 81 6.13 6.14 -11.13
CA ASN A 81 5.06 7.04 -11.55
C ASN A 81 4.84 8.18 -10.55
N THR A 82 4.82 7.86 -9.25
CA THR A 82 4.64 8.87 -8.19
C THR A 82 5.79 9.87 -8.20
N THR A 83 7.03 9.40 -8.28
CA THR A 83 8.22 10.26 -8.32
C THR A 83 8.21 11.16 -9.56
N ALA A 84 7.89 10.61 -10.72
CA ALA A 84 7.79 11.37 -11.97
C ALA A 84 6.74 12.47 -11.88
N VAL A 85 5.54 12.17 -11.36
CA VAL A 85 4.46 13.17 -11.18
C VAL A 85 4.88 14.28 -10.21
N LEU A 86 5.47 13.93 -9.06
CA LEU A 86 5.88 14.93 -8.06
C LEU A 86 6.95 15.89 -8.60
N GLN A 87 7.91 15.38 -9.39
CA GLN A 87 8.97 16.20 -9.96
C GLN A 87 8.51 16.97 -11.21
N GLN A 88 7.95 16.27 -12.19
CA GLN A 88 7.71 16.85 -13.52
C GLN A 88 6.45 17.71 -13.56
N LYS A 89 5.39 17.32 -12.85
CA LYS A 89 4.12 18.05 -12.85
C LYS A 89 4.06 19.10 -11.73
N TYR A 90 4.57 18.76 -10.55
CA TYR A 90 4.45 19.62 -9.37
C TYR A 90 5.76 20.35 -8.99
N GLY A 91 6.88 20.07 -9.66
CA GLY A 91 8.15 20.75 -9.42
C GLY A 91 8.75 20.53 -8.03
N LEU A 92 8.32 19.47 -7.32
CA LEU A 92 8.80 19.19 -5.97
C LEU A 92 10.23 18.63 -6.01
N LEU A 93 11.04 19.03 -5.04
CA LEU A 93 12.42 18.59 -4.92
C LEU A 93 12.53 17.38 -3.96
N PRO A 94 13.36 16.38 -4.27
CA PRO A 94 13.66 15.32 -3.30
C PRO A 94 14.27 15.91 -2.01
N SER A 95 13.85 15.39 -0.87
CA SER A 95 14.44 15.75 0.43
C SER A 95 15.86 15.18 0.50
N HIS A 96 16.83 15.99 0.93
CA HIS A 96 18.20 15.54 1.15
C HIS A 96 18.22 14.39 2.17
N GLY A 97 18.35 13.15 1.70
CA GLY A 97 18.28 11.95 2.54
C GLY A 97 17.72 10.71 1.82
N SER A 98 17.00 10.87 0.71
CA SER A 98 16.59 9.73 -0.12
C SER A 98 17.74 9.33 -1.05
N CYS A 99 18.76 8.66 -0.51
CA CYS A 99 19.66 7.85 -1.31
C CYS A 99 18.87 6.66 -1.86
N PHE A 100 18.94 6.44 -3.17
CA PHE A 100 18.60 5.15 -3.78
C PHE A 100 19.82 4.22 -3.69
#